data_AF-A0A1S3IH70-F1
#
_entry.id   AF-A0A1S3IH70-F1
#
_cell.length_a   1.000
_cell.length_b   1.000
_cell.length_c   1.000
_cell.angle_alpha   90.00
_cell.angle_beta   90.00
_cell.angle_gamma   90.00
#
_symmetry.space_group_name_H-M   'P 1'
#
loop_
_entity.id
_entity.type
_entity.pdbx_description
1 polymer ?
#
loop_
_entity_poly.entity_id
_entity_poly.type
_entity_poly.pdbx_seq_one_letter_code
_entity_poly.pdbx_strand_id
1 'polypeptide(L)'
;MEELKSSIKQLSDESLLSELQKSGIQAGPILSTTRPLWENKLINLVAKKKGLLTPEGQTEREVNMNYGKVSSNSVDSVPSSTVASQSTCRSEDQNDGKMDEGKKEAPAFYYGVSLPSDADLTNEEVKEAVFTDKIEALKFAKKFKGARFKAFKNQEEANNFAQQVADFSQSPAAKQTALPQGSPDTVAGETGTGTITESLPFKAPKTQDLVKLRKAIETDNRDTFENLVWSNPRYLISSGDTPAILQEGFRYNGLHVCAMRNRPDMCRLLLDTLEDPAFIKLLYTNDTEETRNSRIDFLVDLYLNTPDKGVCETPLHFACKFGHVEIVEILTSHPKLLKNMRNKYGELPVDVVCSRIKDKSKEKEARAKIEELLQGCLV
;
A
#
# COMPACT_ATOMS: atom_id res chain seq x y z
N MET A 1 30.88 21.94 2.94
CA MET A 1 29.74 21.07 2.56
C MET A 1 29.11 21.48 1.23
N GLU A 2 28.84 22.76 0.98
CA GLU A 2 28.21 23.21 -0.28
C GLU A 2 29.07 23.00 -1.53
N GLU A 3 30.39 23.22 -1.46
CA GLU A 3 31.30 22.92 -2.58
C GLU A 3 31.34 21.43 -2.95
N LEU A 4 31.25 20.54 -1.94
CA LEU A 4 31.20 19.09 -2.15
C LEU A 4 29.90 18.67 -2.86
N LYS A 5 28.77 19.26 -2.46
CA LYS A 5 27.47 19.01 -3.11
C LYS A 5 27.48 19.49 -4.56
N SER A 6 28.04 20.67 -4.82
CA SER A 6 28.14 21.23 -6.16
C SER A 6 29.01 20.36 -7.07
N SER A 7 30.18 19.94 -6.58
CA SER A 7 31.11 19.08 -7.32
C SER A 7 30.51 17.72 -7.67
N ILE A 8 29.76 17.09 -6.76
CA ILE A 8 29.13 15.77 -7.01
C ILE A 8 27.92 15.88 -7.96
N LYS A 9 27.15 16.97 -7.90
CA LYS A 9 26.02 17.21 -8.81
C LYS A 9 26.44 17.46 -10.26
N GLN A 10 27.65 17.93 -10.47
CA GLN A 10 28.22 18.18 -11.81
C GLN A 10 28.83 16.93 -12.47
N LEU A 11 28.93 15.80 -11.74
CA LEU A 11 29.43 14.56 -12.32
C LEU A 11 28.48 14.02 -13.39
N SER A 12 29.03 13.44 -14.46
CA SER A 12 28.24 12.62 -15.40
C SER A 12 27.80 11.32 -14.72
N ASP A 13 26.78 10.66 -15.27
CA ASP A 13 26.22 9.44 -14.68
C ASP A 13 27.26 8.30 -14.60
N GLU A 14 28.13 8.20 -15.60
CA GLU A 14 29.27 7.27 -15.62
C GLU A 14 30.32 7.61 -14.55
N SER A 15 30.63 8.90 -14.38
CA SER A 15 31.60 9.37 -13.37
C SER A 15 31.06 9.17 -11.95
N LEU A 16 29.77 9.41 -11.75
CA LEU A 16 29.09 9.20 -10.48
C LEU A 16 29.10 7.71 -10.11
N LEU A 17 28.83 6.81 -11.06
CA LEU A 17 28.86 5.37 -10.84
C LEU A 17 30.28 4.86 -10.53
N SER A 18 31.29 5.36 -11.25
CA SER A 18 32.70 5.05 -10.97
C SER A 18 33.10 5.48 -9.55
N GLU A 19 32.69 6.67 -9.11
CA GLU A 19 33.06 7.20 -7.80
C GLU A 19 32.33 6.48 -6.64
N LEU A 20 31.08 6.05 -6.88
CA LEU A 20 30.35 5.18 -5.96
C LEU A 20 31.02 3.81 -5.81
N GLN A 21 31.44 3.20 -6.92
CA GLN A 21 32.13 1.90 -6.91
C GLN A 21 33.50 1.99 -6.22
N LYS A 22 34.30 3.04 -6.51
CA LYS A 22 35.55 3.33 -5.79
C LYS A 22 35.33 3.53 -4.29
N SER A 23 34.17 4.07 -3.92
CA SER A 23 33.78 4.27 -2.53
C SER A 23 33.16 3.02 -1.87
N GLY A 24 33.12 1.88 -2.57
CA GLY A 24 32.61 0.61 -2.06
C GLY A 24 31.08 0.49 -2.06
N ILE A 25 30.39 1.34 -2.81
CA ILE A 25 28.93 1.33 -2.97
C ILE A 25 28.59 0.63 -4.28
N GLN A 26 27.91 -0.52 -4.21
CA GLN A 26 27.29 -1.14 -5.38
C GLN A 26 26.04 -0.34 -5.77
N ALA A 27 26.15 0.44 -6.85
CA ALA A 27 25.05 1.20 -7.43
C ALA A 27 24.53 0.50 -8.68
N GLY A 28 23.20 0.43 -8.82
CA GLY A 28 22.55 0.02 -10.06
C GLY A 28 22.60 1.12 -11.13
N PRO A 29 21.90 0.95 -12.27
CA PRO A 29 21.85 1.94 -13.34
C PRO A 29 21.41 3.31 -12.81
N ILE A 30 22.16 4.38 -13.15
CA ILE A 30 21.82 5.74 -12.75
C ILE A 30 20.68 6.23 -13.65
N LEU A 31 19.45 6.12 -13.15
CA LEU A 31 18.26 6.73 -13.75
C LEU A 31 18.04 8.13 -13.16
N SER A 32 17.37 9.03 -13.89
CA SER A 32 17.01 10.37 -13.41
C SER A 32 16.31 10.38 -12.04
N THR A 33 15.52 9.33 -11.75
CA THR A 33 14.82 9.12 -10.47
C THR A 33 15.72 8.64 -9.33
N THR A 34 16.83 7.97 -9.64
CA THR A 34 17.76 7.39 -8.66
C THR A 34 19.02 8.22 -8.45
N ARG A 35 19.35 9.10 -9.40
CA ARG A 35 20.53 9.97 -9.36
C ARG A 35 20.63 10.80 -8.06
N PRO A 36 19.56 11.46 -7.56
CA PRO A 36 19.66 12.24 -6.33
C PRO A 36 19.97 11.39 -5.09
N LEU A 37 19.51 10.12 -5.08
CA LEU A 37 19.81 9.19 -3.98
C LEU A 37 21.30 8.84 -3.95
N TRP A 38 21.87 8.57 -5.13
CA TRP A 38 23.27 8.22 -5.28
C TRP A 38 24.21 9.40 -5.02
N GLU A 39 23.86 10.60 -5.50
CA GLU A 39 24.57 11.84 -5.19
C GLU A 39 24.63 12.07 -3.68
N ASN A 40 23.48 12.01 -2.98
CA ASN A 40 23.42 12.20 -1.53
C ASN A 40 24.21 11.13 -0.76
N LYS A 41 24.18 9.87 -1.22
CA LYS A 41 24.94 8.78 -0.62
C LYS A 41 26.45 9.00 -0.76
N LEU A 42 26.92 9.46 -1.91
CA LEU A 42 28.32 9.79 -2.15
C LEU A 42 28.75 11.03 -1.34
N ILE A 43 27.92 12.09 -1.30
CA ILE A 43 28.17 13.31 -0.50
C ILE A 43 28.37 12.95 0.96
N ASN A 44 27.47 12.16 1.54
CA ASN A 44 27.53 11.77 2.95
C ASN A 44 28.78 10.92 3.26
N LEU A 45 29.16 10.03 2.35
CA LEU A 45 30.36 9.19 2.51
C LEU A 45 31.63 10.03 2.44
N VAL A 46 31.74 10.94 1.47
CA VAL A 46 32.91 11.82 1.32
C VAL A 46 32.99 12.82 2.48
N ALA A 47 31.86 13.38 2.93
CA ALA A 47 31.82 14.25 4.11
C ALA A 47 32.29 13.53 5.38
N LYS A 48 31.87 12.27 5.55
CA LYS A 48 32.32 11.41 6.66
C LYS A 48 33.81 11.08 6.58
N LYS A 49 34.34 10.76 5.40
CA LYS A 49 35.78 10.50 5.18
C LYS A 49 36.64 11.73 5.41
N LYS A 50 36.15 12.92 5.05
CA LYS A 50 36.87 14.20 5.23
C LYS A 50 36.73 14.79 6.64
N GLY A 51 36.04 14.13 7.57
CA GLY A 51 35.87 14.61 8.94
C GLY A 51 35.06 15.90 9.08
N LEU A 52 34.26 16.28 8.07
CA LEU A 52 33.42 17.50 8.10
C LEU A 52 32.13 17.36 8.93
N LEU A 53 32.00 16.28 9.72
CA LEU A 53 30.87 16.04 10.61
C LEU A 53 31.39 15.99 12.05
N THR A 54 31.14 17.04 12.82
CA THR A 54 31.40 17.10 14.27
C THR A 54 30.26 16.44 15.05
N PRO A 55 30.55 15.65 16.10
CA PRO A 55 29.51 15.10 16.97
C PRO A 55 29.15 16.08 18.07
N GLU A 56 28.12 16.90 17.87
CA GLU A 56 27.18 17.39 18.91
C GLU A 56 26.19 18.41 18.32
N GLY A 57 24.91 18.22 18.64
CA GLY A 57 23.78 18.99 18.10
C GLY A 57 22.55 18.12 17.91
N GLN A 58 21.96 17.66 19.03
CA GLN A 58 20.70 16.92 19.03
C GLN A 58 19.57 17.81 18.51
N THR A 59 19.06 17.52 17.32
CA THR A 59 17.62 17.62 17.00
C THR A 59 17.28 16.58 15.95
N GLU A 60 16.28 15.77 16.29
CA GLU A 60 15.46 14.90 15.46
C GLU A 60 15.91 14.62 14.01
N ARG A 61 16.49 13.44 13.80
CA ARG A 61 16.19 12.45 12.74
C ARG A 61 17.36 11.47 12.64
N GLU A 62 17.03 10.23 12.25
CA GLU A 62 17.95 9.12 11.95
C GLU A 62 18.46 8.30 13.15
N VAL A 63 17.63 7.34 13.59
CA VAL A 63 18.16 6.07 14.10
C VAL A 63 18.67 5.29 12.89
N ASN A 64 19.98 5.43 12.64
CA ASN A 64 20.70 4.72 11.61
C ASN A 64 20.95 3.26 12.03
N MET A 65 20.56 2.32 11.16
CA MET A 65 20.90 0.90 11.25
C MET A 65 22.23 0.67 10.57
N ASN A 66 23.24 0.37 11.39
CA ASN A 66 24.53 -0.11 10.96
C ASN A 66 24.45 -1.64 10.90
N TYR A 67 24.44 -2.24 9.70
CA TYR A 67 24.79 -3.66 9.53
C TYR A 67 26.16 -3.73 8.85
N GLY A 68 27.17 -4.03 9.66
CA GLY A 68 28.48 -4.43 9.21
C GLY A 68 28.49 -5.92 8.84
N LYS A 69 28.83 -6.19 7.58
CA LYS A 69 29.91 -7.07 7.13
C LYS A 69 30.31 -8.19 8.11
N VAL A 70 30.01 -9.44 7.73
CA VAL A 70 30.90 -10.57 7.99
C VAL A 70 31.28 -11.18 6.65
N SER A 71 32.57 -11.48 6.55
CA SER A 71 33.31 -11.93 5.39
C SER A 71 33.69 -13.39 5.60
N SER A 72 33.56 -14.23 4.58
CA SER A 72 34.50 -15.32 4.33
C SER A 72 34.34 -15.86 2.91
N ASN A 73 35.44 -15.77 2.16
CA ASN A 73 35.77 -16.44 0.90
C ASN A 73 35.53 -17.97 1.03
N SER A 74 35.27 -18.73 -0.03
CA SER A 74 36.28 -19.19 -0.99
C SER A 74 35.67 -19.84 -2.24
N VAL A 75 36.43 -19.72 -3.32
CA VAL A 75 36.34 -20.20 -4.70
C VAL A 75 36.08 -21.70 -4.92
N ASP A 76 35.40 -22.05 -6.01
CA ASP A 76 36.00 -22.82 -7.12
C ASP A 76 35.09 -22.91 -8.37
N SER A 77 35.71 -23.34 -9.47
CA SER A 77 35.45 -22.96 -10.86
C SER A 77 34.73 -24.05 -11.69
N VAL A 78 33.79 -23.67 -12.59
CA VAL A 78 33.58 -24.00 -14.05
C VAL A 78 33.81 -25.47 -14.56
N PRO A 79 33.19 -26.05 -15.65
CA PRO A 79 32.19 -25.60 -16.67
C PRO A 79 31.05 -26.59 -17.10
N SER A 80 30.16 -26.09 -18.00
CA SER A 80 29.64 -26.70 -19.26
C SER A 80 28.37 -27.59 -19.37
N SER A 81 27.71 -27.33 -20.50
CA SER A 81 26.77 -28.12 -21.35
C SER A 81 25.26 -27.88 -21.12
N THR A 82 24.50 -27.28 -22.06
CA THR A 82 24.05 -27.64 -23.44
C THR A 82 22.62 -28.19 -23.42
N VAL A 83 21.64 -27.45 -23.99
CA VAL A 83 20.64 -27.78 -25.05
C VAL A 83 19.55 -26.67 -25.06
N ALA A 84 19.42 -25.84 -26.12
CA ALA A 84 18.56 -25.97 -27.32
C ALA A 84 17.07 -26.25 -26.97
N SER A 85 16.08 -25.45 -27.38
CA SER A 85 15.65 -25.19 -28.78
C SER A 85 14.88 -23.85 -28.88
N GLN A 86 15.26 -22.90 -29.74
CA GLN A 86 14.79 -22.66 -31.12
C GLN A 86 13.27 -22.54 -31.31
N SER A 87 12.83 -21.34 -31.75
CA SER A 87 12.05 -21.16 -32.98
C SER A 87 12.04 -19.68 -33.38
N THR A 88 12.81 -19.39 -34.42
CA THR A 88 12.88 -18.15 -35.19
C THR A 88 11.83 -18.12 -36.30
N CYS A 89 11.35 -16.95 -36.69
CA CYS A 89 11.38 -16.54 -38.11
C CYS A 89 11.30 -15.01 -38.25
N ARG A 90 12.36 -14.46 -38.84
CA ARG A 90 12.36 -13.17 -39.54
C ARG A 90 12.03 -13.44 -41.01
N SER A 91 11.47 -12.44 -41.68
CA SER A 91 11.83 -12.14 -43.07
C SER A 91 11.64 -10.65 -43.33
N GLU A 92 12.65 -10.09 -43.97
CA GLU A 92 12.81 -8.71 -44.42
C GLU A 92 12.06 -8.50 -45.74
N ASP A 93 11.74 -7.24 -46.08
CA ASP A 93 12.00 -6.70 -47.42
C ASP A 93 11.91 -5.17 -47.45
N GLN A 94 12.82 -4.58 -48.23
CA GLN A 94 13.00 -3.15 -48.50
C GLN A 94 12.12 -2.71 -49.69
N ASN A 95 11.66 -1.45 -49.76
CA ASN A 95 12.20 -0.42 -50.67
C ASN A 95 11.34 0.89 -50.73
N ASP A 96 12.00 1.95 -51.22
CA ASP A 96 11.80 3.40 -51.15
C ASP A 96 10.50 4.10 -51.64
N GLY A 97 10.21 5.26 -51.01
CA GLY A 97 10.08 6.57 -51.69
C GLY A 97 8.70 7.20 -51.94
N LYS A 98 8.22 8.12 -51.07
CA LYS A 98 7.60 9.43 -51.44
C LYS A 98 7.19 10.28 -50.23
N MET A 99 7.24 11.61 -50.42
CA MET A 99 6.98 12.68 -49.45
C MET A 99 5.50 12.88 -49.08
N ASP A 100 5.31 13.32 -47.83
CA ASP A 100 4.27 14.20 -47.26
C ASP A 100 2.79 13.75 -47.21
N GLU A 101 2.31 13.43 -46.00
CA GLU A 101 1.23 14.14 -45.28
C GLU A 101 1.02 13.47 -43.90
N GLY A 102 0.90 14.27 -42.84
CA GLY A 102 0.97 13.83 -41.45
C GLY A 102 -0.10 12.81 -41.04
N LYS A 103 0.33 11.57 -40.76
CA LYS A 103 -0.47 10.58 -40.02
C LYS A 103 -0.54 10.98 -38.54
N LYS A 104 -1.68 11.54 -38.11
CA LYS A 104 -2.06 11.52 -36.69
C LYS A 104 -2.25 10.05 -36.28
N GLU A 105 -1.44 9.57 -35.34
CA GLU A 105 -1.70 8.32 -34.63
C GLU A 105 -3.10 8.38 -34.01
N ALA A 106 -3.85 7.28 -34.11
CA ALA A 106 -5.16 7.19 -33.48
C ALA A 106 -4.98 7.32 -31.95
N PRO A 107 -5.77 8.17 -31.27
CA PRO A 107 -5.65 8.38 -29.84
C PRO A 107 -5.97 7.07 -29.10
N ALA A 108 -5.15 6.74 -28.09
CA ALA A 108 -5.29 5.50 -27.32
C ALA A 108 -6.62 5.41 -26.54
N PHE A 109 -7.25 6.56 -26.25
CA PHE A 109 -8.52 6.67 -25.54
C PHE A 109 -9.30 7.90 -25.98
N TYR A 110 -10.63 7.80 -25.92
CA TYR A 110 -11.59 8.88 -26.07
C TYR A 110 -12.28 9.11 -24.73
N TYR A 111 -12.61 10.34 -24.42
CA TYR A 111 -13.15 10.71 -23.12
C TYR A 111 -14.46 11.44 -23.25
N GLY A 112 -15.56 10.84 -22.77
CA GLY A 112 -16.88 11.45 -22.80
C GLY A 112 -17.22 12.16 -21.48
N VAL A 113 -17.90 13.30 -21.58
CA VAL A 113 -18.44 14.07 -20.45
C VAL A 113 -19.97 14.12 -20.58
N SER A 114 -20.68 13.43 -19.69
CA SER A 114 -22.13 13.52 -19.55
C SER A 114 -22.49 14.73 -18.68
N LEU A 115 -23.37 15.59 -19.20
CA LEU A 115 -23.79 16.83 -18.55
C LEU A 115 -25.18 16.67 -17.88
N PRO A 116 -25.43 17.37 -16.76
CA PRO A 116 -26.73 17.35 -16.08
C PRO A 116 -27.82 18.06 -16.90
N SER A 117 -29.08 17.61 -16.78
CA SER A 117 -30.23 18.11 -17.56
C SER A 117 -30.51 19.62 -17.43
N ASP A 118 -30.09 20.24 -16.32
CA ASP A 118 -30.31 21.66 -16.04
C ASP A 118 -29.22 22.57 -16.67
N ALA A 119 -28.33 22.01 -17.49
CA ALA A 119 -27.34 22.81 -18.21
C ALA A 119 -27.99 23.47 -19.43
N ASP A 120 -28.14 24.79 -19.40
CA ASP A 120 -28.48 25.60 -20.58
C ASP A 120 -27.37 25.45 -21.62
N LEU A 121 -27.61 24.63 -22.65
CA LEU A 121 -26.59 24.28 -23.66
C LEU A 121 -27.11 24.50 -25.07
N THR A 122 -26.21 24.95 -25.93
CA THR A 122 -26.39 24.95 -27.39
C THR A 122 -26.06 23.57 -27.97
N ASN A 123 -26.66 23.21 -29.13
CA ASN A 123 -26.43 21.90 -29.77
C ASN A 123 -24.95 21.63 -30.16
N GLU A 124 -24.10 22.66 -30.21
CA GLU A 124 -22.66 22.53 -30.48
C GLU A 124 -21.88 22.09 -29.23
N GLU A 125 -22.23 22.58 -28.04
CA GLU A 125 -21.56 22.22 -26.78
C GLU A 125 -21.79 20.76 -26.37
N VAL A 126 -22.92 20.16 -26.78
CA VAL A 126 -23.23 18.73 -26.59
C VAL A 126 -22.38 17.85 -27.51
N LYS A 127 -22.05 18.31 -28.72
CA LYS A 127 -21.16 17.60 -29.66
C LYS A 127 -19.69 17.68 -29.24
N GLU A 128 -19.28 18.72 -28.54
CA GLU A 128 -17.91 18.91 -28.05
C GLU A 128 -17.61 18.16 -26.73
N ALA A 129 -18.57 17.44 -26.16
CA ALA A 129 -18.40 16.74 -24.89
C ALA A 129 -17.57 15.43 -24.97
N VAL A 130 -16.88 15.19 -26.10
CA VAL A 130 -15.92 14.09 -26.28
C VAL A 130 -14.55 14.61 -26.67
N PHE A 131 -13.54 14.17 -25.92
CA PHE A 131 -12.17 14.67 -26.03
C PHE A 131 -11.19 13.52 -26.24
N THR A 132 -10.05 13.81 -26.85
CA THR A 132 -8.92 12.88 -26.97
C THR A 132 -7.83 13.16 -25.93
N ASP A 133 -7.88 14.34 -25.29
CA ASP A 133 -7.02 14.73 -24.18
C ASP A 133 -7.77 14.67 -22.84
N LYS A 134 -7.18 13.96 -21.87
CA LYS A 134 -7.77 13.76 -20.53
C LYS A 134 -7.88 15.05 -19.74
N ILE A 135 -6.92 15.95 -19.88
CA ILE A 135 -6.84 17.20 -19.12
C ILE A 135 -7.90 18.17 -19.63
N GLU A 136 -8.10 18.26 -20.94
CA GLU A 136 -9.14 19.08 -21.56
C GLU A 136 -10.54 18.64 -21.12
N ALA A 137 -10.81 17.34 -21.17
CA ALA A 137 -12.09 16.78 -20.72
C ALA A 137 -12.38 17.05 -19.24
N LEU A 138 -11.36 16.96 -18.37
CA LEU A 138 -11.51 17.28 -16.95
C LEU A 138 -11.71 18.78 -16.71
N LYS A 139 -11.07 19.65 -17.50
CA LYS A 139 -11.32 21.10 -17.45
C LYS A 139 -12.74 21.41 -17.88
N PHE A 140 -13.25 20.73 -18.90
CA PHE A 140 -14.62 20.89 -19.37
C PHE A 140 -15.65 20.41 -18.34
N ALA A 141 -15.49 19.19 -17.80
CA ALA A 141 -16.40 18.63 -16.78
C ALA A 141 -16.49 19.50 -15.51
N LYS A 142 -15.39 20.16 -15.11
CA LYS A 142 -15.36 21.05 -13.94
C LYS A 142 -16.21 22.32 -14.10
N LYS A 143 -16.57 22.70 -15.33
CA LYS A 143 -17.46 23.85 -15.58
C LYS A 143 -18.90 23.55 -15.15
N PHE A 144 -19.29 22.27 -15.05
CA PHE A 144 -20.66 21.84 -14.78
C PHE A 144 -20.75 20.99 -13.52
N LYS A 145 -21.41 21.52 -12.49
CA LYS A 145 -21.57 20.83 -11.21
C LYS A 145 -22.51 19.63 -11.39
N GLY A 146 -21.97 18.42 -11.23
CA GLY A 146 -22.72 17.18 -11.45
C GLY A 146 -22.39 16.45 -12.75
N ALA A 147 -21.52 17.02 -13.60
CA ALA A 147 -21.04 16.34 -14.80
C ALA A 147 -20.25 15.06 -14.46
N ARG A 148 -20.44 14.03 -15.26
CA ARG A 148 -19.76 12.73 -15.14
C ARG A 148 -18.82 12.56 -16.31
N PHE A 149 -17.61 12.05 -16.05
CA PHE A 149 -16.58 11.86 -17.06
C PHE A 149 -16.11 10.40 -17.07
N LYS A 150 -15.90 9.83 -18.26
CA LYS A 150 -15.45 8.45 -18.43
C LYS A 150 -14.55 8.29 -19.66
N ALA A 151 -13.59 7.37 -19.59
CA ALA A 151 -12.67 7.03 -20.69
C ALA A 151 -13.14 5.77 -21.43
N PHE A 152 -13.01 5.78 -22.75
CA PHE A 152 -13.45 4.74 -23.68
C PHE A 152 -12.36 4.44 -24.69
N LYS A 153 -12.34 3.21 -25.20
CA LYS A 153 -11.42 2.80 -26.28
C LYS A 153 -11.98 3.17 -27.66
N ASN A 154 -13.30 3.33 -27.77
CA ASN A 154 -14.01 3.68 -28.99
C ASN A 154 -14.64 5.07 -28.86
N GLN A 155 -14.53 5.89 -29.91
CA GLN A 155 -15.10 7.24 -29.97
C GLN A 155 -16.63 7.22 -29.92
N GLU A 156 -17.26 6.21 -30.53
CA GLU A 156 -18.72 6.08 -30.56
C GLU A 156 -19.31 5.86 -29.16
N GLU A 157 -18.65 5.06 -28.33
CA GLU A 157 -19.06 4.84 -26.94
C GLU A 157 -18.90 6.11 -26.08
N ALA A 158 -17.84 6.88 -26.32
CA ALA A 158 -17.66 8.18 -25.67
C ALA A 158 -18.76 9.17 -26.07
N ASN A 159 -19.15 9.18 -27.35
CA ASN A 159 -20.25 10.02 -27.86
C ASN A 159 -21.59 9.61 -27.24
N ASN A 160 -21.89 8.31 -27.18
CA ASN A 160 -23.11 7.81 -26.56
C ASN A 160 -23.18 8.18 -25.06
N PHE A 161 -22.05 8.09 -24.36
CA PHE A 161 -21.98 8.52 -22.96
C PHE A 161 -22.15 10.04 -22.79
N ALA A 162 -21.58 10.85 -23.68
CA ALA A 162 -21.73 12.30 -23.65
C ALA A 162 -23.17 12.75 -23.97
N GLN A 163 -23.88 12.01 -24.83
CA GLN A 163 -25.27 12.28 -25.20
C GLN A 163 -26.30 11.75 -24.18
N GLN A 164 -25.87 10.95 -23.20
CA GLN A 164 -26.74 10.56 -22.10
C GLN A 164 -27.02 11.79 -21.22
N VAL A 165 -28.21 12.36 -21.40
CA VAL A 165 -28.79 13.35 -20.50
C VAL A 165 -28.96 12.67 -19.14
N ALA A 166 -28.29 13.20 -18.11
CA ALA A 166 -28.38 12.65 -16.77
C ALA A 166 -29.76 12.98 -16.16
N ASP A 167 -30.77 12.18 -16.50
CA ASP A 167 -32.11 12.31 -15.93
C ASP A 167 -32.08 11.90 -14.44
N PHE A 168 -32.17 12.89 -13.56
CA PHE A 168 -32.18 12.70 -12.11
C PHE A 168 -33.55 12.18 -11.62
N SER A 169 -34.04 11.07 -12.18
CA SER A 169 -35.17 10.36 -11.58
C SER A 169 -35.26 8.91 -12.05
N GLN A 170 -34.25 8.10 -11.73
CA GLN A 170 -34.42 6.65 -11.57
C GLN A 170 -33.26 6.08 -10.76
N SER A 171 -33.25 6.46 -9.49
CA SER A 171 -32.68 5.64 -8.43
C SER A 171 -33.75 4.62 -8.04
N PRO A 172 -33.49 3.31 -8.05
CA PRO A 172 -34.43 2.33 -7.52
C PRO A 172 -34.34 2.32 -5.99
N ALA A 173 -34.76 3.41 -5.35
CA ALA A 173 -35.01 3.45 -3.91
C ALA A 173 -36.04 4.55 -3.58
N ALA A 174 -37.20 4.09 -3.08
CA ALA A 174 -38.23 4.82 -2.36
C ALA A 174 -39.35 5.54 -3.16
N LYS A 175 -40.39 4.78 -3.54
CA LYS A 175 -41.69 4.70 -2.82
C LYS A 175 -42.78 4.11 -3.73
N GLN A 176 -43.47 3.07 -3.28
CA GLN A 176 -44.94 3.10 -3.18
C GLN A 176 -45.45 1.90 -2.38
N THR A 177 -46.27 2.22 -1.39
CA THR A 177 -47.21 1.34 -0.71
C THR A 177 -48.30 0.83 -1.66
N ALA A 178 -48.65 -0.46 -1.49
CA ALA A 178 -49.92 -1.16 -1.78
C ALA A 178 -50.24 -1.66 -3.22
N LEU A 179 -49.93 -2.96 -3.44
CA LEU A 179 -50.73 -4.12 -3.97
C LEU A 179 -51.68 -3.96 -5.20
N PRO A 180 -51.93 -5.02 -6.04
CA PRO A 180 -51.91 -6.46 -5.70
C PRO A 180 -51.32 -7.47 -6.74
N GLN A 181 -51.00 -8.66 -6.21
CA GLN A 181 -50.99 -10.04 -6.75
C GLN A 181 -50.64 -10.36 -8.22
N GLY A 182 -49.65 -11.27 -8.37
CA GLY A 182 -49.50 -12.15 -9.54
C GLY A 182 -48.09 -12.75 -9.69
N SER A 183 -47.87 -13.99 -9.24
CA SER A 183 -46.81 -14.91 -9.68
C SER A 183 -47.26 -15.66 -10.96
N PRO A 184 -46.42 -16.41 -11.73
CA PRO A 184 -45.08 -16.94 -11.41
C PRO A 184 -44.01 -16.92 -12.56
N ASP A 185 -42.81 -17.41 -12.21
CA ASP A 185 -41.74 -18.06 -12.99
C ASP A 185 -40.92 -17.30 -14.05
N THR A 186 -39.59 -17.18 -13.83
CA THR A 186 -38.51 -17.90 -14.57
C THR A 186 -37.09 -17.47 -14.10
N VAL A 187 -36.12 -18.31 -14.46
CA VAL A 187 -34.84 -18.63 -13.79
C VAL A 187 -33.61 -18.00 -14.50
N ALA A 188 -32.50 -17.84 -13.75
CA ALA A 188 -31.09 -17.67 -14.19
C ALA A 188 -30.68 -16.30 -14.82
N GLY A 189 -29.48 -15.76 -14.58
CA GLY A 189 -28.27 -16.35 -14.01
C GLY A 189 -27.21 -15.30 -13.67
N GLU A 190 -26.14 -15.81 -13.07
CA GLU A 190 -25.04 -15.15 -12.37
C GLU A 190 -24.10 -14.35 -13.29
N THR A 191 -23.41 -13.38 -12.67
CA THR A 191 -21.96 -13.12 -12.69
C THR A 191 -21.66 -11.62 -12.77
N GLY A 192 -21.06 -11.11 -11.70
CA GLY A 192 -20.60 -9.73 -11.64
C GLY A 192 -20.28 -9.34 -10.21
N THR A 193 -19.03 -9.60 -9.81
CA THR A 193 -18.39 -9.04 -8.62
C THR A 193 -18.48 -7.51 -8.64
N GLY A 194 -19.60 -6.99 -8.14
CA GLY A 194 -19.79 -5.58 -7.86
C GLY A 194 -19.65 -5.39 -6.36
N THR A 195 -18.48 -4.95 -5.91
CA THR A 195 -18.35 -4.38 -4.57
C THR A 195 -19.27 -3.17 -4.53
N ILE A 196 -20.45 -3.34 -3.94
CA ILE A 196 -21.37 -2.26 -3.67
C ILE A 196 -20.61 -1.37 -2.69
N THR A 197 -20.11 -0.21 -3.15
CA THR A 197 -19.61 0.80 -2.23
C THR A 197 -20.84 1.44 -1.58
N GLU A 198 -21.46 0.73 -0.64
CA GLU A 198 -22.33 1.36 0.33
C GLU A 198 -21.53 2.49 0.99
N SER A 199 -22.08 3.70 0.98
CA SER A 199 -21.44 4.81 1.67
C SER A 199 -21.45 4.49 3.17
N LEU A 200 -20.29 4.12 3.71
CA LEU A 200 -20.15 3.81 5.14
C LEU A 200 -20.73 4.93 6.01
N PRO A 201 -21.40 4.60 7.14
CA PRO A 201 -22.06 5.58 7.99
C PRO A 201 -21.09 6.55 8.69
N PHE A 202 -19.79 6.28 8.62
CA PHE A 202 -18.74 7.07 9.25
C PHE A 202 -17.82 7.77 8.25
N LYS A 203 -17.45 9.01 8.57
CA LYS A 203 -16.42 9.75 7.86
C LYS A 203 -15.03 9.21 8.21
N ALA A 204 -14.11 9.32 7.25
CA ALA A 204 -12.72 8.92 7.44
C ALA A 204 -12.07 9.83 8.51
N PRO A 205 -11.38 9.26 9.52
CA PRO A 205 -10.58 10.05 10.44
C PRO A 205 -9.50 10.84 9.68
N LYS A 206 -9.18 12.05 10.16
CA LYS A 206 -8.07 12.82 9.59
C LYS A 206 -6.73 12.25 10.06
N THR A 207 -5.65 12.58 9.37
CA THR A 207 -4.29 12.17 9.76
C THR A 207 -3.96 12.54 11.22
N GLN A 208 -4.37 13.72 11.68
CA GLN A 208 -4.17 14.13 13.09
C GLN A 208 -4.89 13.21 14.08
N ASP A 209 -6.05 12.70 13.72
CA ASP A 209 -6.84 11.82 14.57
C ASP A 209 -6.25 10.41 14.59
N LEU A 210 -5.76 9.91 13.45
CA LEU A 210 -4.99 8.66 13.41
C LEU A 210 -3.69 8.75 14.22
N VAL A 211 -3.04 9.92 14.24
CA VAL A 211 -1.89 10.19 15.12
C VAL A 211 -2.28 10.13 16.60
N LYS A 212 -3.47 10.64 16.98
CA LYS A 212 -3.97 10.51 18.36
C LYS A 212 -4.22 9.05 18.73
N LEU A 213 -4.85 8.27 17.85
CA LEU A 213 -5.05 6.84 18.07
C LEU A 213 -3.72 6.11 18.23
N ARG A 214 -2.75 6.37 17.33
CA ARG A 214 -1.40 5.81 17.44
C ARG A 214 -0.79 6.13 18.80
N LYS A 215 -0.83 7.41 19.22
CA LYS A 215 -0.29 7.83 20.52
C LYS A 215 -0.97 7.11 21.68
N ALA A 216 -2.29 6.93 21.64
CA ALA A 216 -3.02 6.18 22.66
C ALA A 216 -2.50 4.74 22.78
N ILE A 217 -2.28 4.05 21.65
CA ILE A 217 -1.66 2.72 21.63
C ILE A 217 -0.23 2.78 22.19
N GLU A 218 0.60 3.72 21.73
CA GLU A 218 2.00 3.84 22.16
C GLU A 218 2.14 4.12 23.66
N THR A 219 1.17 4.81 24.28
CA THR A 219 1.17 5.15 25.70
C THR A 219 0.28 4.23 26.55
N ASP A 220 -0.26 3.15 25.99
CA ASP A 220 -1.13 2.21 26.72
C ASP A 220 -2.42 2.87 27.29
N ASN A 221 -2.92 3.90 26.60
CA ASN A 221 -4.11 4.64 27.04
C ASN A 221 -5.39 3.96 26.51
N ARG A 222 -5.84 2.96 27.26
CA ARG A 222 -7.04 2.17 26.98
C ARG A 222 -8.29 3.01 26.77
N ASP A 223 -8.59 3.91 27.71
CA ASP A 223 -9.82 4.72 27.65
C ASP A 223 -9.87 5.57 26.38
N THR A 224 -8.75 6.20 26.01
CA THR A 224 -8.69 7.02 24.79
C THR A 224 -8.82 6.16 23.54
N PHE A 225 -8.19 4.98 23.53
CA PHE A 225 -8.32 4.04 22.42
C PHE A 225 -9.77 3.61 22.23
N GLU A 226 -10.42 3.09 23.29
CA GLU A 226 -11.80 2.59 23.22
C GLU A 226 -12.76 3.71 22.77
N ASN A 227 -12.67 4.89 23.38
CA ASN A 227 -13.52 6.03 23.01
C ASN A 227 -13.35 6.43 21.53
N LEU A 228 -12.14 6.40 20.98
CA LEU A 228 -11.90 6.74 19.58
C LEU A 228 -12.46 5.67 18.63
N VAL A 229 -12.15 4.39 18.87
CA VAL A 229 -12.50 3.32 17.93
C VAL A 229 -14.00 3.01 17.96
N TRP A 230 -14.64 3.01 19.14
CA TRP A 230 -16.07 2.74 19.25
C TRP A 230 -16.95 3.92 18.84
N SER A 231 -16.44 5.16 18.90
CA SER A 231 -17.15 6.31 18.32
C SER A 231 -17.09 6.34 16.80
N ASN A 232 -16.05 5.75 16.20
CA ASN A 232 -15.91 5.64 14.75
C ASN A 232 -15.02 4.43 14.39
N PRO A 233 -15.60 3.30 13.93
CA PRO A 233 -14.82 2.11 13.59
C PRO A 233 -13.76 2.34 12.49
N ARG A 234 -13.87 3.43 11.73
CA ARG A 234 -12.89 3.78 10.70
C ARG A 234 -11.52 4.22 11.22
N TYR A 235 -11.36 4.36 12.54
CA TYR A 235 -10.04 4.46 13.17
C TYR A 235 -9.21 3.18 13.02
N LEU A 236 -9.87 2.02 12.94
CA LEU A 236 -9.23 0.73 12.68
C LEU A 236 -9.51 0.21 11.26
N ILE A 237 -10.63 0.58 10.65
CA ILE A 237 -11.04 0.03 9.35
C ILE A 237 -11.04 1.11 8.27
N SER A 238 -10.12 0.97 7.32
CA SER A 238 -10.01 1.84 6.16
C SER A 238 -11.08 1.51 5.11
N SER A 239 -11.18 2.33 4.06
CA SER A 239 -12.08 2.01 2.94
C SER A 239 -11.69 0.66 2.31
N GLY A 240 -12.69 -0.19 2.04
CA GLY A 240 -12.48 -1.50 1.44
C GLY A 240 -12.00 -2.57 2.44
N ASP A 241 -12.44 -2.49 3.70
CA ASP A 241 -12.20 -3.52 4.73
C ASP A 241 -10.74 -3.88 4.95
N THR A 242 -9.88 -2.86 4.94
CA THR A 242 -8.44 -3.01 5.16
C THR A 242 -8.01 -2.34 6.47
N PRO A 243 -6.93 -2.80 7.12
CA PRO A 243 -6.40 -2.16 8.31
C PRO A 243 -6.09 -0.67 8.09
N ALA A 244 -6.49 0.17 9.04
CA ALA A 244 -6.13 1.58 9.05
C ALA A 244 -4.61 1.75 9.23
N ILE A 245 -4.03 2.65 8.45
CA ILE A 245 -2.61 2.95 8.49
C ILE A 245 -2.36 4.01 9.57
N LEU A 246 -1.67 3.63 10.64
CA LEU A 246 -1.32 4.52 11.75
C LEU A 246 0.03 5.21 11.55
N GLN A 247 0.89 4.68 10.67
CA GLN A 247 2.17 5.30 10.30
C GLN A 247 2.34 5.27 8.78
N GLU A 248 2.07 6.38 8.09
CA GLU A 248 1.99 6.42 6.62
C GLU A 248 3.27 5.97 5.89
N GLY A 249 4.46 6.35 6.39
CA GLY A 249 5.73 6.04 5.72
C GLY A 249 6.00 4.53 5.58
N PHE A 250 5.87 3.80 6.70
CA PHE A 250 6.09 2.35 6.75
C PHE A 250 4.79 1.54 6.62
N ARG A 251 3.65 2.21 6.56
CA ARG A 251 2.30 1.62 6.52
C ARG A 251 2.00 0.69 7.71
N TYR A 252 2.40 1.06 8.91
CA TYR A 252 2.07 0.28 10.10
C TYR A 252 0.57 0.30 10.39
N ASN A 253 0.00 -0.89 10.59
CA ASN A 253 -1.28 -1.06 11.24
C ASN A 253 -1.12 -1.00 12.78
N GLY A 254 -2.23 -1.16 13.51
CA GLY A 254 -2.22 -1.16 14.98
C GLY A 254 -1.31 -2.21 15.62
N LEU A 255 -1.29 -3.45 15.11
CA LEU A 255 -0.47 -4.53 15.67
C LEU A 255 1.03 -4.30 15.49
N HIS A 256 1.46 -3.69 14.39
CA HIS A 256 2.86 -3.26 14.24
C HIS A 256 3.26 -2.26 15.33
N VAL A 257 2.36 -1.33 15.68
CA VAL A 257 2.61 -0.33 16.72
C VAL A 257 2.68 -1.00 18.10
N CYS A 258 1.74 -1.90 18.42
CA CYS A 258 1.75 -2.67 19.67
C CYS A 258 3.04 -3.49 19.80
N ALA A 259 3.43 -4.21 18.74
CA ALA A 259 4.64 -5.00 18.70
C ALA A 259 5.89 -4.11 18.83
N MET A 260 5.99 -3.01 18.09
CA MET A 260 7.15 -2.10 18.18
C MET A 260 7.35 -1.48 19.57
N ARG A 261 6.25 -1.19 20.29
CA ARG A 261 6.29 -0.47 21.58
C ARG A 261 6.15 -1.38 22.80
N ASN A 262 6.07 -2.70 22.61
CA ASN A 262 5.81 -3.67 23.66
C ASN A 262 4.55 -3.35 24.47
N ARG A 263 3.40 -3.31 23.81
CA ARG A 263 2.09 -3.00 24.41
C ARG A 263 1.17 -4.24 24.38
N PRO A 264 1.37 -5.22 25.27
CA PRO A 264 0.63 -6.49 25.24
C PRO A 264 -0.86 -6.30 25.50
N ASP A 265 -1.23 -5.46 26.48
CA ASP A 265 -2.64 -5.21 26.81
C ASP A 265 -3.37 -4.50 25.68
N MET A 266 -2.75 -3.50 25.04
CA MET A 266 -3.29 -2.89 23.82
C MET A 266 -3.35 -3.88 22.64
N CYS A 267 -2.42 -4.83 22.55
CA CYS A 267 -2.44 -5.85 21.52
C CYS A 267 -3.67 -6.76 21.67
N ARG A 268 -3.95 -7.25 22.88
CA ARG A 268 -5.15 -8.03 23.20
C ARG A 268 -6.41 -7.23 22.93
N LEU A 269 -6.50 -6.03 23.51
CA LEU A 269 -7.66 -5.14 23.35
C LEU A 269 -7.95 -4.84 21.88
N LEU A 270 -6.92 -4.63 21.07
CA LEU A 270 -7.09 -4.36 19.64
C LEU A 270 -7.62 -5.59 18.89
N LEU A 271 -7.11 -6.79 19.18
CA LEU A 271 -7.63 -8.04 18.60
C LEU A 271 -9.07 -8.28 19.05
N ASP A 272 -9.36 -8.19 20.35
CA ASP A 272 -10.70 -8.34 20.92
C ASP A 272 -11.70 -7.38 20.26
N THR A 273 -11.30 -6.12 20.03
CA THR A 273 -12.15 -5.12 19.36
C THR A 273 -12.42 -5.49 17.89
N LEU A 274 -11.41 -6.02 17.17
CA LEU A 274 -11.56 -6.41 15.77
C LEU A 274 -12.40 -7.69 15.61
N GLU A 275 -12.33 -8.59 16.59
CA GLU A 275 -13.06 -9.85 16.63
C GLU A 275 -14.50 -9.69 17.12
N ASP A 276 -14.82 -8.59 17.79
CA ASP A 276 -16.18 -8.31 18.28
C ASP A 276 -17.15 -8.05 17.11
N PRO A 277 -18.18 -8.91 16.91
CA PRO A 277 -19.19 -8.71 15.88
C PRO A 277 -19.97 -7.39 16.04
N ALA A 278 -20.12 -6.89 17.27
CA ALA A 278 -20.77 -5.61 17.51
C ALA A 278 -19.99 -4.45 16.87
N PHE A 279 -18.66 -4.54 16.83
CA PHE A 279 -17.81 -3.52 16.23
C PHE A 279 -18.00 -3.42 14.71
N ILE A 280 -17.98 -4.56 14.01
CA ILE A 280 -18.21 -4.58 12.55
C ILE A 280 -19.64 -4.20 12.18
N LYS A 281 -20.62 -4.58 13.00
CA LYS A 281 -22.02 -4.21 12.82
C LYS A 281 -22.26 -2.69 12.80
N LEU A 282 -21.39 -1.90 13.44
CA LEU A 282 -21.45 -0.44 13.37
C LEU A 282 -21.26 0.05 11.92
N LEU A 283 -20.34 -0.55 11.16
CA LEU A 283 -20.08 -0.18 9.76
C LEU A 283 -21.15 -0.72 8.81
N TYR A 284 -21.61 -1.94 9.06
CA TYR A 284 -22.50 -2.69 8.17
C TYR A 284 -23.72 -3.20 8.95
N THR A 285 -24.76 -2.37 9.05
CA THR A 285 -25.95 -2.67 9.87
C THR A 285 -26.82 -3.79 9.28
N ASN A 286 -26.72 -4.02 7.98
CA ASN A 286 -27.57 -4.94 7.23
C ASN A 286 -26.90 -6.29 6.92
N ASP A 287 -25.64 -6.47 7.35
CA ASP A 287 -24.89 -7.71 7.11
C ASP A 287 -25.52 -8.88 7.87
N THR A 288 -25.65 -10.02 7.16
CA THR A 288 -25.93 -11.32 7.79
C THR A 288 -24.80 -11.70 8.75
N GLU A 289 -25.05 -12.62 9.66
CA GLU A 289 -24.02 -13.08 10.60
C GLU A 289 -22.85 -13.74 9.88
N GLU A 290 -23.11 -14.52 8.83
CA GLU A 290 -22.08 -15.18 8.04
C GLU A 290 -21.19 -14.18 7.30
N THR A 291 -21.79 -13.16 6.68
CA THR A 291 -21.07 -12.08 5.98
C THR A 291 -20.19 -11.31 6.96
N ARG A 292 -20.75 -10.98 8.13
CA ARG A 292 -20.03 -10.26 9.19
C ARG A 292 -18.84 -11.07 9.71
N ASN A 293 -19.04 -12.35 10.00
CA ASN A 293 -17.95 -13.24 10.45
C ASN A 293 -16.87 -13.38 9.37
N SER A 294 -17.26 -13.47 8.10
CA SER A 294 -16.30 -13.50 6.98
C SER A 294 -15.47 -12.21 6.89
N ARG A 295 -16.09 -11.05 7.15
CA ARG A 295 -15.37 -9.76 7.21
C ARG A 295 -14.43 -9.68 8.40
N ILE A 296 -14.87 -10.10 9.59
CA ILE A 296 -14.02 -10.18 10.79
C ILE A 296 -12.82 -11.08 10.49
N ASP A 297 -13.07 -12.24 9.92
CA ASP A 297 -12.04 -13.23 9.62
C ASP A 297 -10.96 -12.67 8.68
N PHE A 298 -11.40 -12.04 7.60
CA PHE A 298 -10.53 -11.40 6.62
C PHE A 298 -9.76 -10.20 7.21
N LEU A 299 -10.44 -9.34 7.97
CA LEU A 299 -9.82 -8.16 8.56
C LEU A 299 -8.74 -8.53 9.59
N VAL A 300 -9.02 -9.51 10.45
CA VAL A 300 -8.07 -9.99 11.46
C VAL A 300 -6.86 -10.64 10.79
N ASP A 301 -7.05 -11.44 9.74
CA ASP A 301 -5.95 -11.97 8.92
C ASP A 301 -5.04 -10.83 8.39
N LEU A 302 -5.63 -9.79 7.81
CA LEU A 302 -4.87 -8.64 7.33
C LEU A 302 -4.10 -7.94 8.45
N TYR A 303 -4.68 -7.78 9.63
CA TYR A 303 -4.00 -7.17 10.76
C TYR A 303 -2.78 -7.98 11.21
N LEU A 304 -2.91 -9.30 11.28
CA LEU A 304 -1.88 -10.22 11.74
C LEU A 304 -0.75 -10.43 10.73
N ASN A 305 -1.10 -10.50 9.44
CA ASN A 305 -0.21 -11.06 8.42
C ASN A 305 0.24 -10.06 7.35
N THR A 306 -0.36 -8.87 7.27
CA THR A 306 0.11 -7.84 6.32
C THR A 306 1.48 -7.32 6.75
N PRO A 307 2.51 -7.40 5.91
CA PRO A 307 3.82 -6.88 6.23
C PRO A 307 3.88 -5.35 6.10
N ASP A 308 4.86 -4.74 6.77
CA ASP A 308 5.18 -3.33 6.59
C ASP A 308 5.68 -3.02 5.16
N LYS A 309 5.62 -1.76 4.76
CA LYS A 309 6.09 -1.32 3.43
C LYS A 309 7.61 -1.28 3.31
N GLY A 310 8.34 -1.13 4.42
CA GLY A 310 9.78 -0.88 4.42
C GLY A 310 10.60 -2.13 4.12
N VAL A 311 10.58 -3.08 5.05
CA VAL A 311 11.39 -4.31 4.99
C VAL A 311 10.56 -5.57 4.88
N CYS A 312 9.24 -5.43 4.65
CA CYS A 312 8.28 -6.51 4.58
C CYS A 312 8.19 -7.34 5.88
N GLU A 313 8.34 -6.69 7.04
CA GLU A 313 8.22 -7.34 8.34
C GLU A 313 6.76 -7.29 8.83
N THR A 314 6.22 -8.44 9.25
CA THR A 314 4.89 -8.55 9.88
C THR A 314 4.94 -8.14 11.36
N PRO A 315 3.80 -7.92 12.05
CA PRO A 315 3.79 -7.69 13.50
C PRO A 315 4.57 -8.73 14.30
N LEU A 316 4.52 -10.02 13.89
CA LEU A 316 5.31 -11.08 14.52
C LEU A 316 6.82 -10.85 14.37
N HIS A 317 7.29 -10.40 13.19
CA HIS A 317 8.71 -10.05 13.03
C HIS A 317 9.12 -8.95 14.00
N PHE A 318 8.32 -7.90 14.17
CA PHE A 318 8.61 -6.83 15.13
C PHE A 318 8.71 -7.38 16.55
N ALA A 319 7.74 -8.18 16.98
CA ALA A 319 7.72 -8.77 18.32
C ALA A 319 8.96 -9.64 18.58
N CYS A 320 9.32 -10.52 17.64
CA CYS A 320 10.51 -11.37 17.73
C CYS A 320 11.80 -10.54 17.74
N LYS A 321 11.92 -9.58 16.82
CA LYS A 321 13.11 -8.74 16.62
C LYS A 321 13.50 -7.93 17.85
N PHE A 322 12.51 -7.40 18.56
CA PHE A 322 12.72 -6.65 19.80
C PHE A 322 12.63 -7.52 21.06
N GLY A 323 12.36 -8.82 20.91
CA GLY A 323 12.28 -9.81 21.98
C GLY A 323 11.13 -9.58 22.96
N HIS A 324 9.98 -9.16 22.44
CA HIS A 324 8.76 -8.92 23.21
C HIS A 324 7.96 -10.22 23.38
N VAL A 325 8.40 -11.04 24.34
CA VAL A 325 7.88 -12.40 24.58
C VAL A 325 6.35 -12.43 24.68
N GLU A 326 5.75 -11.54 25.47
CA GLU A 326 4.30 -11.53 25.69
C GLU A 326 3.51 -11.17 24.42
N ILE A 327 4.03 -10.28 23.57
CA ILE A 327 3.42 -10.00 22.26
C ILE A 327 3.53 -11.23 21.36
N VAL A 328 4.69 -11.92 21.35
CA VAL A 328 4.85 -13.16 20.58
C VAL A 328 3.82 -14.19 21.04
N GLU A 329 3.63 -14.35 22.34
CA GLU A 329 2.63 -15.27 22.91
C GLU A 329 1.20 -14.91 22.47
N ILE A 330 0.80 -13.64 22.59
CA ILE A 330 -0.53 -13.17 22.16
C ILE A 330 -0.75 -13.46 20.67
N LEU A 331 0.20 -13.06 19.82
CA LEU A 331 0.07 -13.24 18.38
C LEU A 331 0.06 -14.74 18.03
N THR A 332 0.98 -15.53 18.57
CA THR A 332 1.13 -16.96 18.22
C THR A 332 0.00 -17.84 18.75
N SER A 333 -0.74 -17.37 19.76
CA SER A 333 -1.97 -17.99 20.24
C SER A 333 -3.15 -17.79 19.29
N HIS A 334 -3.08 -16.82 18.37
CA HIS A 334 -4.16 -16.56 17.43
C HIS A 334 -4.09 -17.51 16.22
N PRO A 335 -5.17 -18.27 15.91
CA PRO A 335 -5.14 -19.36 14.94
C PRO A 335 -4.85 -18.93 13.49
N LYS A 336 -5.15 -17.67 13.13
CA LYS A 336 -4.90 -17.13 11.78
C LYS A 336 -3.48 -16.60 11.56
N LEU A 337 -2.62 -16.58 12.60
CA LEU A 337 -1.27 -16.03 12.42
C LEU A 337 -0.40 -16.94 11.53
N LEU A 338 0.23 -16.35 10.52
CA LEU A 338 1.22 -17.03 9.70
C LEU A 338 2.63 -16.84 10.29
N LYS A 339 3.13 -17.88 10.95
CA LYS A 339 4.47 -17.88 11.59
C LYS A 339 5.63 -17.87 10.59
N ASN A 340 5.40 -18.32 9.36
CA ASN A 340 6.46 -18.62 8.38
C ASN A 340 6.58 -17.58 7.26
N MET A 341 6.09 -16.36 7.47
CA MET A 341 6.22 -15.26 6.51
C MET A 341 7.68 -14.82 6.40
N ARG A 342 8.18 -14.58 5.19
CA ARG A 342 9.54 -14.08 4.96
C ARG A 342 9.55 -12.57 4.73
N ASN A 343 10.49 -11.87 5.34
CA ASN A 343 10.72 -10.46 5.09
C ASN A 343 11.49 -10.23 3.76
N LYS A 344 11.83 -8.97 3.44
CA LYS A 344 12.56 -8.58 2.22
C LYS A 344 13.96 -9.21 2.10
N TYR A 345 14.53 -9.63 3.22
CA TYR A 345 15.84 -10.30 3.30
C TYR A 345 15.71 -11.82 3.25
N GLY A 346 14.49 -12.36 3.14
CA GLY A 346 14.21 -13.79 3.16
C GLY A 346 14.20 -14.39 4.56
N GLU A 347 14.27 -13.59 5.60
CA GLU A 347 14.31 -14.02 7.00
C GLU A 347 12.90 -14.28 7.53
N LEU A 348 12.74 -15.34 8.32
CA LEU A 348 11.54 -15.66 9.10
C LEU A 348 11.54 -14.87 10.43
N PRO A 349 10.41 -14.80 11.14
CA PRO A 349 10.36 -14.21 12.48
C PRO A 349 11.33 -14.87 13.47
N VAL A 350 11.57 -16.18 13.34
CA VAL A 350 12.53 -16.93 14.16
C VAL A 350 13.99 -16.51 13.88
N ASP A 351 14.29 -16.08 12.65
CA ASP A 351 15.66 -15.73 12.23
C ASP A 351 16.09 -14.37 12.81
N VAL A 352 15.13 -13.47 13.08
CA VAL A 352 15.40 -12.11 13.55
C VAL A 352 15.33 -11.96 15.08
N VAL A 353 15.07 -13.05 15.83
CA VAL A 353 14.80 -13.04 17.27
C VAL A 353 15.89 -12.29 18.06
N CYS A 354 15.45 -11.33 18.86
CA CYS A 354 16.26 -10.49 19.74
C CYS A 354 17.41 -9.74 19.05
N SER A 355 17.43 -9.63 17.71
CA SER A 355 18.47 -8.91 16.95
C SER A 355 18.61 -7.42 17.31
N ARG A 356 17.63 -6.85 18.03
CA ARG A 356 17.65 -5.47 18.52
C ARG A 356 17.79 -5.34 20.04
N ILE A 357 17.92 -6.43 20.79
CA ILE A 357 18.19 -6.36 22.23
C ILE A 357 19.69 -6.09 22.45
N LYS A 358 20.01 -5.11 23.30
CA LYS A 358 21.39 -4.76 23.65
C LYS A 358 21.92 -5.54 24.88
N ASP A 359 21.01 -5.89 25.79
CA ASP A 359 21.34 -6.58 27.04
C ASP A 359 21.39 -8.10 26.81
N LYS A 360 22.60 -8.67 26.90
CA LYS A 360 22.85 -10.09 26.63
C LYS A 360 22.14 -11.04 27.59
N SER A 361 21.88 -10.62 28.83
CA SER A 361 21.16 -11.43 29.81
C SER A 361 19.70 -11.56 29.41
N LYS A 362 19.05 -10.42 29.15
CA LYS A 362 17.66 -10.36 28.69
C LYS A 362 17.47 -10.99 27.32
N GLU A 363 18.45 -10.84 26.42
CA GLU A 363 18.46 -11.49 25.10
C GLU A 363 18.39 -13.02 25.25
N LYS A 364 19.23 -13.62 26.09
CA LYS A 364 19.27 -15.07 26.26
C LYS A 364 17.96 -15.62 26.80
N GLU A 365 17.38 -14.95 27.80
CA GLU A 365 16.10 -15.35 28.39
C GLU A 365 14.94 -15.21 27.39
N ALA A 366 14.82 -14.05 26.73
CA ALA A 366 13.76 -13.80 25.77
C ALA A 366 13.87 -14.69 24.54
N ARG A 367 15.08 -14.95 24.05
CA ARG A 367 15.34 -15.80 22.88
C ARG A 367 14.83 -17.22 23.10
N ALA A 368 15.18 -17.84 24.22
CA ALA A 368 14.75 -19.21 24.52
C ALA A 368 13.22 -19.34 24.55
N LYS A 369 12.54 -18.40 25.22
CA LYS A 369 11.07 -18.38 25.30
C LYS A 369 10.41 -18.15 23.93
N ILE A 370 10.94 -17.24 23.13
CA ILE A 370 10.38 -16.94 21.81
C ILE A 370 10.58 -18.11 20.84
N GLU A 371 11.76 -18.73 20.83
CA GLU A 371 12.03 -19.90 20.00
C GLU A 371 11.08 -21.07 20.36
N GLU A 372 10.80 -21.27 21.65
CA GLU A 372 9.79 -22.24 22.12
C GLU A 372 8.38 -21.93 21.59
N LEU A 373 7.90 -20.68 21.74
CA LEU A 373 6.58 -20.25 21.24
C LEU A 373 6.41 -20.40 19.72
N LEU A 374 7.51 -20.25 18.97
CA LEU A 374 7.50 -20.41 17.52
C LEU A 374 7.54 -21.89 17.09
N GLN A 375 8.20 -22.75 17.86
CA GLN A 375 8.29 -24.20 17.59
C GLN A 375 7.06 -24.98 18.09
N GLY A 376 6.45 -24.55 19.20
CA GLY A 376 5.45 -25.29 19.98
C GLY A 376 4.03 -25.39 19.40
N CYS A 377 3.81 -25.18 18.10
CA CYS A 377 2.48 -25.37 17.48
C CYS A 377 2.49 -26.31 16.26
N LEU A 378 3.45 -27.24 16.20
CA LEU A 378 3.31 -28.46 15.40
C LEU A 378 2.70 -29.55 16.30
N VAL A 379 1.39 -29.47 16.54
CA VAL A 379 0.62 -30.61 17.05
C VAL A 379 -0.63 -30.77 16.21
#